data_AF-A0A4U9ITK0-F1
#
_entry.id   AF-A0A4U9ITK0-F1
#
_cell.length_a   1.000
_cell.length_b   1.000
_cell.length_c   1.000
_cell.angle_alpha   90.00
_cell.angle_beta   90.00
_cell.angle_gamma   90.00
#
_symmetry.space_group_name_H-M   'P 1'
#
loop_
_entity.id
_entity.type
_entity.pdbx_description
1 polymer ?
#
loop_
_entity_poly.entity_id
_entity_poly.type
_entity_poly.pdbx_seq_one_letter_code
_entity_poly.pdbx_strand_id
1 'polypeptide(L)'
;MGGTPSVPGQQLNASIIAQTRLKTVEEFGNITLKVNQDGSMVHLKDVARIAPGGENYNMVTKINGQAATGLGIKLATGANALDTAAAIKSKLRSCKPSSRRA
;
A
#
# COMPACT_ATOMS: atom_id res chain seq x y z
N MET A 1 5.30 -10.92 35.22
CA MET A 1 5.90 -10.19 36.36
C MET A 1 7.21 -10.87 36.71
N GLY A 2 8.29 -10.11 36.92
CA GLY A 2 9.60 -10.64 37.33
C GLY A 2 10.72 -10.28 36.38
N GLY A 3 11.17 -9.03 36.42
CA GLY A 3 12.46 -8.61 35.87
C GLY A 3 13.40 -8.34 37.02
N THR A 4 14.60 -8.93 37.01
CA THR A 4 15.66 -8.63 37.99
C THR A 4 16.04 -7.14 37.92
N PRO A 5 16.56 -6.54 39.00
CA PRO A 5 16.83 -5.11 39.06
C PRO A 5 17.92 -4.71 38.05
N SER A 6 17.72 -3.60 37.34
CA SER A 6 18.72 -3.02 36.45
C SER A 6 19.96 -2.57 37.21
N VAL A 7 21.14 -2.94 36.73
CA VAL A 7 22.44 -2.48 37.26
C VAL A 7 22.57 -0.95 37.13
N PRO A 8 23.08 -0.23 38.15
CA PRO A 8 23.25 1.22 38.10
C PRO A 8 24.19 1.65 36.96
N GLY A 9 23.69 2.42 36.00
CA GLY A 9 24.48 2.94 34.86
C GLY A 9 23.98 2.56 33.46
N GLN A 10 22.95 1.72 33.34
CA GLN A 10 22.40 1.32 32.04
C GLN A 10 21.58 2.46 31.38
N GLN A 11 22.19 3.25 30.50
CA GLN A 11 21.51 4.24 29.63
C GLN A 11 21.00 3.60 28.32
N LEU A 12 20.25 2.50 28.38
CA LEU A 12 19.71 1.89 27.16
C LEU A 12 18.32 2.45 26.84
N ASN A 13 18.27 3.43 25.93
CA ASN A 13 17.03 3.92 25.35
C ASN A 13 16.86 3.25 23.97
N ALA A 14 15.97 2.28 23.87
CA ALA A 14 15.66 1.59 22.61
C ALA A 14 14.14 1.52 22.44
N SER A 15 13.67 1.91 21.25
CA SER A 15 12.24 1.79 20.92
C SER A 15 11.90 0.33 20.64
N ILE A 16 10.88 -0.18 21.34
CA ILE A 16 10.32 -1.51 21.05
C ILE A 16 9.46 -1.39 19.80
N ILE A 17 9.89 -2.02 18.70
CA ILE A 17 9.12 -2.08 17.46
C ILE A 17 8.21 -3.31 17.51
N ALA A 18 6.92 -3.10 17.66
CA ALA A 18 5.90 -4.14 17.53
C ALA A 18 5.63 -4.47 16.05
N GLN A 19 4.87 -5.54 15.80
CA GLN A 19 4.49 -5.96 14.44
C GLN A 19 3.88 -4.80 13.66
N THR A 20 4.44 -4.56 12.47
CA THR A 20 4.01 -3.50 11.57
C THR A 20 3.02 -4.03 10.53
N ARG A 21 2.41 -3.14 9.74
CA ARG A 21 1.47 -3.55 8.68
C ARG A 21 2.15 -4.50 7.70
N LEU A 22 1.41 -5.55 7.31
CA LEU A 22 1.79 -6.47 6.25
C LEU A 22 1.83 -5.73 4.91
N LYS A 23 2.79 -6.11 4.07
CA LYS A 23 3.12 -5.45 2.81
C LYS A 23 3.15 -6.42 1.65
N THR A 24 3.44 -7.70 1.89
CA THR A 24 3.59 -8.69 0.82
C THR A 24 2.50 -9.74 0.85
N VAL A 25 2.24 -10.35 -0.32
CA VAL A 25 1.25 -11.43 -0.47
C VAL A 25 1.57 -12.60 0.46
N GLU A 26 2.85 -12.91 0.66
CA GLU A 26 3.34 -13.98 1.52
C GLU A 26 3.05 -13.69 2.99
N GLU A 27 3.25 -12.44 3.43
CA GLU A 27 2.92 -11.99 4.78
C GLU A 27 1.42 -12.11 5.06
N PHE A 28 0.57 -11.69 4.11
CA PHE A 28 -0.89 -11.88 4.20
C PHE A 28 -1.26 -13.37 4.20
N GLY A 29 -0.58 -14.20 3.40
CA GLY A 29 -0.84 -15.63 3.30
C GLY A 29 -0.52 -16.41 4.56
N ASN A 30 0.44 -15.94 5.35
CA ASN A 30 0.86 -16.56 6.60
C ASN A 30 0.06 -16.08 7.82
N ILE A 31 -1.03 -15.32 7.64
CA ILE A 31 -1.94 -14.99 8.74
C ILE A 31 -2.59 -16.29 9.24
N THR A 32 -2.38 -16.63 10.51
CA THR A 32 -3.03 -17.78 11.16
C THR A 32 -4.49 -17.47 11.44
N LEU A 33 -5.40 -18.30 10.93
CA LEU A 33 -6.83 -18.19 11.17
C LEU A 33 -7.28 -19.04 12.36
N LYS A 34 -6.73 -20.24 12.48
CA LYS A 34 -7.10 -21.21 13.52
C LYS A 34 -5.96 -22.18 13.78
N VAL A 35 -5.84 -22.59 15.05
CA VAL A 35 -5.07 -23.77 15.46
C VAL A 35 -6.06 -24.88 15.80
N ASN A 36 -5.89 -26.05 15.19
CA ASN A 36 -6.73 -27.21 15.43
C ASN A 36 -6.30 -27.97 16.68
N GLN A 37 -7.15 -28.88 17.17
CA GLN A 37 -6.89 -29.67 18.39
C GLN A 37 -5.69 -30.61 18.25
N ASP A 38 -5.34 -30.99 17.01
CA ASP A 38 -4.17 -31.80 16.68
C ASP A 38 -2.87 -30.98 16.54
N GLY A 39 -2.93 -29.66 16.74
CA GLY A 39 -1.79 -28.75 16.61
C GLY A 39 -1.52 -28.26 15.19
N SER A 40 -2.29 -28.70 14.19
CA SER A 40 -2.19 -28.15 12.83
C SER A 40 -2.70 -26.71 12.77
N MET A 41 -2.04 -25.88 11.97
CA MET A 41 -2.39 -24.46 11.79
C MET A 41 -2.99 -24.24 10.41
N VAL A 42 -4.12 -23.54 10.37
CA VAL A 42 -4.76 -23.09 9.14
C VAL A 42 -4.41 -21.62 8.92
N HIS A 43 -3.79 -21.32 7.78
CA HIS A 43 -3.42 -19.98 7.37
C HIS A 43 -4.39 -19.43 6.32
N LEU A 44 -4.38 -18.11 6.11
CA LEU A 44 -5.25 -17.46 5.13
C LEU A 44 -5.05 -18.01 3.71
N LYS A 45 -3.80 -18.32 3.33
CA LYS A 45 -3.50 -18.92 2.01
C LYS A 45 -4.12 -20.30 1.80
N ASP A 46 -4.45 -21.01 2.87
CA ASP A 46 -5.02 -22.36 2.79
C ASP A 46 -6.51 -22.32 2.40
N VAL A 47 -7.16 -21.15 2.54
CA VAL A 47 -8.60 -20.95 2.29
C VAL A 47 -8.93 -19.80 1.33
N ALA A 48 -7.94 -18.99 0.93
CA ALA A 48 -8.16 -17.83 0.06
C ALA A 48 -7.01 -17.61 -0.94
N ARG A 49 -7.33 -17.05 -2.11
CA ARG A 49 -6.34 -16.56 -3.07
C ARG A 49 -5.97 -15.11 -2.75
N ILE A 50 -4.68 -14.84 -2.64
CA ILE A 50 -4.15 -13.53 -2.29
C ILE A 50 -3.35 -13.00 -3.48
N ALA A 51 -3.72 -11.81 -3.97
CA ALA A 51 -3.04 -11.17 -5.08
C ALA A 51 -3.26 -9.65 -5.05
N PRO A 52 -2.31 -8.84 -5.55
CA PRO A 52 -2.57 -7.44 -5.86
C PRO A 52 -3.64 -7.34 -6.95
N GLY A 53 -4.61 -6.45 -6.76
CA GLY A 53 -5.73 -6.28 -7.67
C GLY A 53 -6.29 -4.86 -7.64
N GLY A 54 -7.25 -4.60 -8.51
CA GLY A 54 -8.05 -3.39 -8.43
C GLY A 54 -8.96 -3.44 -7.21
N GLU A 55 -9.26 -2.29 -6.62
CA GLU A 55 -10.22 -2.18 -5.51
C GLU A 55 -11.63 -2.61 -5.95
N ASN A 56 -11.99 -2.27 -7.19
CA ASN A 56 -13.20 -2.75 -7.86
C ASN A 56 -12.92 -2.93 -9.36
N TYR A 57 -13.78 -3.70 -10.02
CA TYR A 57 -13.65 -4.03 -11.44
C TYR A 57 -14.87 -3.55 -12.25
N ASN A 58 -15.56 -2.52 -11.77
CA ASN A 58 -16.82 -2.03 -12.34
C ASN A 58 -16.61 -1.16 -13.60
N MET A 59 -15.40 -0.66 -13.81
CA MET A 59 -15.06 0.19 -14.96
C MET A 59 -13.91 -0.43 -15.75
N VAL A 60 -14.12 -0.54 -17.06
CA VAL A 60 -13.06 -0.90 -18.01
C VAL A 60 -12.88 0.28 -18.96
N THR A 61 -11.81 1.05 -18.77
CA THR A 61 -11.50 2.23 -19.56
C THR A 61 -10.54 1.89 -20.69
N LYS A 62 -10.91 2.24 -21.92
CA LYS A 62 -10.10 2.07 -23.13
C LYS A 62 -10.06 3.36 -23.93
N ILE A 63 -8.90 3.66 -24.52
CA ILE A 63 -8.72 4.75 -25.50
C ILE A 63 -8.10 4.12 -26.74
N ASN A 64 -8.74 4.28 -27.91
CA ASN A 64 -8.30 3.68 -29.17
C ASN A 64 -8.04 2.15 -29.06
N GLY A 65 -8.87 1.45 -28.29
CA GLY A 65 -8.74 0.01 -28.05
C GLY A 65 -7.67 -0.41 -27.04
N GLN A 66 -6.80 0.51 -26.60
CA GLN A 66 -5.78 0.25 -25.59
C GLN A 66 -6.30 0.51 -24.18
N ALA A 67 -5.84 -0.29 -23.21
CA ALA A 67 -6.17 -0.07 -21.80
C ALA A 67 -5.68 1.30 -21.35
N ALA A 68 -6.56 2.06 -20.71
CA ALA A 68 -6.27 3.42 -20.26
C ALA A 68 -6.78 3.61 -18.83
N THR A 69 -6.25 4.63 -18.16
CA THR A 69 -6.83 5.19 -16.93
C THR A 69 -6.90 6.70 -17.07
N GLY A 70 -7.62 7.38 -16.20
CA GLY A 70 -7.82 8.82 -16.28
C GLY A 70 -8.09 9.47 -14.94
N LEU A 71 -7.88 10.78 -14.88
CA LEU A 71 -8.23 11.64 -13.76
C LEU A 71 -9.18 12.73 -14.26
N GLY A 72 -10.38 12.79 -13.70
CA GLY A 72 -11.32 13.89 -13.91
C GLY A 72 -10.96 15.04 -12.97
N ILE A 73 -10.55 16.18 -13.52
CA ILE A 73 -10.17 17.35 -12.72
C ILE A 73 -11.28 18.41 -12.83
N LYS A 74 -11.80 18.84 -11.69
CA LYS A 74 -12.79 19.93 -11.60
C LYS A 74 -12.09 21.21 -11.15
N LEU A 75 -12.47 22.32 -11.77
CA LEU A 75 -11.97 23.64 -11.40
C LEU A 75 -12.58 24.06 -10.05
N ALA A 76 -11.74 24.60 -9.16
CA ALA A 76 -12.23 25.17 -7.90
C ALA A 76 -13.01 26.47 -8.17
N THR A 77 -13.99 26.77 -7.34
CA THR A 77 -14.79 28.01 -7.46
C THR A 77 -13.88 29.24 -7.41
N GLY A 78 -14.03 30.14 -8.39
CA GLY A 78 -13.24 31.37 -8.50
C GLY A 78 -11.82 31.19 -9.06
N ALA A 79 -11.40 29.97 -9.41
CA ALA A 79 -10.09 29.74 -9.99
C ALA A 79 -10.04 30.09 -11.49
N ASN A 80 -8.86 30.47 -11.98
CA ASN A 80 -8.63 30.71 -13.40
C ASN A 80 -8.42 29.39 -14.16
N ALA A 81 -9.20 29.16 -15.21
CA ALA A 81 -9.17 27.92 -15.98
C ALA A 81 -7.86 27.72 -16.77
N LEU A 82 -7.29 28.79 -17.35
CA LEU A 82 -6.07 28.73 -18.15
C LEU A 82 -4.85 28.46 -17.28
N ASP A 83 -4.75 29.16 -16.15
CA ASP A 83 -3.65 28.97 -15.19
C ASP A 83 -3.69 27.56 -14.59
N THR A 84 -4.89 27.08 -14.25
CA THR A 84 -5.09 25.72 -13.74
C THR A 84 -4.69 24.69 -14.79
N ALA A 85 -5.09 24.85 -16.05
CA ALA A 85 -4.71 23.94 -17.13
C ALA A 85 -3.20 23.94 -17.38
N ALA A 86 -2.55 25.10 -17.32
CA ALA A 86 -1.10 25.22 -17.46
C ALA A 86 -0.36 24.53 -16.30
N ALA A 87 -0.83 24.71 -15.07
CA ALA A 87 -0.28 24.07 -13.88
C ALA A 87 -0.41 22.55 -13.94
N ILE A 88 -1.58 22.02 -14.35
CA ILE A 88 -1.80 20.57 -14.54
C ILE A 88 -0.80 20.01 -15.57
N LYS A 89 -0.68 20.65 -16.73
CA LYS A 89 0.27 20.22 -17.78
C LYS A 89 1.72 20.25 -17.28
N SER A 90 2.08 21.28 -16.51
CA SER A 90 3.41 21.38 -15.90
C SER A 90 3.67 20.24 -14.91
N LYS A 91 2.72 19.95 -14.02
CA LYS A 91 2.85 18.86 -13.05
C LYS A 91 2.93 17.49 -13.73
N LEU A 92 2.12 17.24 -14.75
CA LEU A 92 2.18 16.00 -15.54
C LEU A 92 3.55 15.81 -16.20
N ARG A 93 4.16 16.89 -16.72
CA ARG A 93 5.53 16.82 -17.24
C ARG A 93 6.55 16.44 -16.17
N SER A 94 6.42 16.97 -14.95
CA SER A 94 7.33 16.63 -13.84
C SER A 94 7.23 15.17 -13.38
N CYS A 95 6.05 14.55 -13.57
CA CYS A 95 5.80 13.15 -13.21
C CYS A 95 6.09 12.18 -14.35
N LYS A 96 6.47 12.68 -15.54
CA LYS A 96 6.84 11.81 -16.66
C LYS A 96 8.04 10.96 -16.22
N PRO A 97 7.97 9.62 -16.30
CA PRO A 97 9.08 8.79 -15.91
C PRO A 97 10.33 9.19 -16.68
N SER A 98 11.43 9.46 -15.98
CA SER A 98 12.74 9.39 -16.60
C SER A 98 12.92 7.93 -17.00
N SER A 99 13.11 7.66 -18.28
CA SER A 99 13.24 6.29 -18.77
C SER A 99 14.54 5.68 -18.22
N ARG A 100 14.46 5.05 -17.05
CA ARG A 100 15.44 4.08 -16.53
C ARG A 100 14.68 2.81 -16.15
N ARG A 101 14.48 1.98 -17.16
CA ARG A 101 14.29 0.54 -17.03
C ARG A 101 15.03 -0.12 -18.19
N ALA A 102 16.27 -0.51 -17.92
CA ALA A 102 16.95 -1.67 -18.48
C ALA A 102 17.47 -2.45 -17.27
#